data_AF-A0A942RJT2-F1
#
_entry.id   AF-A0A942RJT2-F1
#
_cell.length_a   1.000
_cell.length_b   1.000
_cell.length_c   1.000
_cell.angle_alpha   90.00
_cell.angle_beta   90.00
_cell.angle_gamma   90.00
#
_symmetry.space_group_name_H-M   'P 1'
#
loop_
_entity.id
_entity.type
_entity.pdbx_description
1 polymer ?
#
loop_
_entity_poly.entity_id
_entity_poly.type
_entity_poly.pdbx_seq_one_letter_code
_entity_poly.pdbx_strand_id
1 'polypeptide(L)' 'MQSAIDLHVRAVLETIRNETLRAVFYKLLEDEIEMHENILKYGKVKGWIIPIPVYAEPV' A
#
# COMPACT_ATOMS: atom_id res chain seq x y z
N MET A 1 4.30 -2.26 -8.31
CA MET A 1 3.47 -2.13 -7.10
C MET A 1 3.47 -0.71 -6.56
N GLN A 2 4.58 -0.15 -6.05
CA GLN A 2 4.55 1.21 -5.48
C GLN A 2 4.08 2.31 -6.46
N SER A 3 4.45 2.23 -7.74
CA SER A 3 3.96 3.18 -8.76
C SER A 3 2.47 3.08 -9.08
N ALA A 4 1.84 1.93 -8.84
CA ALA A 4 0.43 1.72 -9.13
C ALA A 4 -0.44 2.20 -7.96
N ILE A 5 0.04 2.04 -6.72
CA ILE A 5 -0.55 2.68 -5.53
C ILE A 5 -0.57 4.21 -5.69
N ASP A 6 0.53 4.83 -6.12
CA ASP A 6 0.58 6.29 -6.37
C ASP A 6 -0.43 6.73 -7.44
N LEU A 7 -0.59 5.93 -8.51
CA LEU A 7 -1.56 6.18 -9.56
C LEU A 7 -3.01 6.10 -9.05
N HIS A 8 -3.36 5.09 -8.26
CA HIS A 8 -4.69 4.94 -7.70
C HIS A 8 -5.02 6.03 -6.69
N VAL A 9 -4.06 6.46 -5.86
CA VAL A 9 -4.23 7.60 -4.95
C VAL A 9 -4.52 8.88 -5.73
N ARG A 10 -3.77 9.16 -6.81
CA ARG A 10 -4.02 10.31 -7.68
C ARG A 10 -5.39 10.22 -8.35
N ALA A 11 -5.78 9.05 -8.83
CA ALA A 11 -7.10 8.84 -9.44
C ALA A 11 -8.25 9.10 -8.45
N VAL A 12 -8.12 8.69 -7.19
CA VAL A 12 -9.09 9.02 -6.13
C VAL A 12 -9.16 10.54 -5.90
N LEU A 13 -8.03 11.24 -5.91
CA LEU A 13 -7.97 12.70 -5.74
C LEU A 13 -8.54 13.48 -6.93
N GLU A 14 -8.39 12.98 -8.15
CA GLU A 14 -8.93 13.64 -9.34
C GLU A 14 -10.43 13.39 -9.53
N THR A 15 -10.95 12.27 -9.02
CA THR A 15 -12.35 11.86 -9.19
C THR A 15 -13.32 12.37 -8.11
N ILE A 16 -12.94 13.41 -7.36
CA ILE A 16 -13.76 14.01 -6.27
C ILE A 16 -15.19 14.35 -6.71
N ARG A 17 -15.40 14.73 -7.98
CA ARG A 17 -16.72 15.12 -8.51
C ARG A 17 -17.67 13.95 -8.76
N ASN A 18 -17.18 12.71 -8.87
CA ASN A 18 -18.02 11.55 -9.14
C ASN A 18 -17.78 10.48 -8.06
N GLU A 19 -18.73 10.37 -7.13
CA GLU A 19 -18.65 9.47 -5.99
C GLU A 19 -18.65 7.98 -6.40
N THR A 20 -19.43 7.60 -7.40
CA THR A 20 -19.47 6.21 -7.90
C THR A 20 -18.13 5.82 -8.51
N LEU A 21 -17.53 6.72 -9.28
CA LEU A 21 -16.22 6.48 -9.88
C LEU A 21 -15.11 6.46 -8.83
N ARG A 22 -15.19 7.35 -7.83
CA ARG A 22 -14.29 7.36 -6.68
C ARG A 22 -14.34 6.04 -5.91
N ALA A 23 -15.54 5.46 -5.71
CA ALA A 23 -15.69 4.18 -5.02
C ALA A 23 -14.96 3.02 -5.73
N VAL A 24 -14.93 3.02 -7.06
CA VAL A 24 -14.18 2.03 -7.85
C VAL A 24 -12.68 2.16 -7.61
N PHE A 25 -12.14 3.37 -7.68
CA PHE A 25 -10.71 3.61 -7.40
C PHE A 25 -10.33 3.32 -5.95
N TYR A 26 -11.24 3.60 -5.01
CA TYR A 26 -11.03 3.28 -3.60
C TYR A 26 -10.89 1.77 -3.37
N LYS A 27 -11.76 0.98 -4.02
CA LYS A 27 -11.70 -0.48 -3.93
C LYS A 27 -10.41 -1.04 -4.54
N LEU A 28 -9.99 -0.50 -5.70
CA LEU A 28 -8.72 -0.89 -6.33
C LEU A 28 -7.51 -0.58 -5.44
N LEU A 29 -7.54 0.57 -4.75
CA LEU A 29 -6.50 0.94 -3.80
C LEU A 29 -6.46 -0.01 -2.59
N GLU A 30 -7.62 -0.36 -2.04
CA GLU A 30 -7.75 -1.27 -0.90
C GLU A 30 -7.21 -2.67 -1.24
N ASP A 31 -7.61 -3.22 -2.39
CA ASP A 31 -7.13 -4.52 -2.88
C ASP A 31 -5.59 -4.51 -3.07
N GLU A 32 -5.02 -3.40 -3.55
CA GLU A 32 -3.57 -3.26 -3.72
C GLU A 32 -2.81 -3.22 -2.39
N ILE A 33 -3.35 -2.52 -1.40
CA ILE A 33 -2.76 -2.44 -0.05
C ILE A 33 -2.76 -3.83 0.58
N GLU A 34 -3.88 -4.56 0.49
CA GLU A 34 -3.98 -5.92 1.04
C GLU A 34 -3.00 -6.87 0.34
N MET A 35 -2.89 -6.79 -0.99
CA MET A 35 -1.90 -7.56 -1.74
C MET A 35 -0.46 -7.24 -1.29
N HIS A 36 -0.16 -5.96 -1.04
CA HIS A 36 1.15 -5.53 -0.58
C HIS A 36 1.47 -6.06 0.81
N GLU A 37 0.50 -6.02 1.73
CA GLU A 37 0.64 -6.61 3.06
C GLU A 37 0.89 -8.12 3.00
N ASN A 38 0.15 -8.84 2.14
CA ASN A 38 0.29 -10.28 2.00
C ASN A 38 1.66 -10.68 1.45
N ILE A 39 2.18 -9.93 0.48
CA ILE A 39 3.54 -10.10 -0.03
C ILE A 39 4.57 -9.78 1.06
N LEU A 40 4.35 -8.73 1.86
CA LEU A 40 5.23 -8.38 2.98
C LEU A 40 5.25 -9.49 4.04
N LYS A 41 4.09 -10.00 4.45
CA LYS A 41 3.93 -11.10 5.40
C LYS A 41 4.62 -12.37 4.88
N TYR A 42 4.42 -12.70 3.61
CA TYR A 42 5.10 -13.82 2.95
C TYR A 42 6.62 -13.62 2.91
N GLY A 43 7.09 -12.42 2.57
CA GLY A 43 8.51 -12.06 2.57
C GLY A 43 9.16 -12.18 3.97
N LYS A 44 8.43 -11.83 5.04
CA LYS A 44 8.87 -12.03 6.43
C LYS A 44 9.02 -13.52 6.75
N VAL A 45 8.02 -14.34 6.41
CA VAL A 45 8.03 -15.79 6.66
C VAL A 45 9.14 -16.49 5.88
N LYS A 46 9.44 -16.04 4.66
CA LYS A 46 10.53 -16.57 3.84
C LYS A 46 11.91 -16.02 4.21
N GLY A 47 12.01 -15.06 5.14
CA GLY A 47 13.28 -14.44 5.53
C GLY A 47 13.90 -13.55 4.45
N TRP A 48 13.10 -13.07 3.49
CA TRP A 48 13.55 -12.17 2.42
C TRP A 48 13.81 -10.74 2.90
N ILE A 49 13.37 -10.42 4.10
CA ILE A 49 13.50 -9.10 4.71
C ILE A 49 14.61 -9.20 5.74
N ILE A 50 15.72 -8.52 5.46
CA ILE A 50 16.85 -8.39 6.38
C ILE A 50 16.35 -7.58 7.58
N PRO A 51 16.57 -8.03 8.83
CA PRO A 51 16.18 -7.25 10.00
C PRO A 51 16.91 -5.90 9.95
N ILE A 52 16.14 -4.81 9.90
CA ILE A 52 16.71 -3.46 9.97
C ILE A 52 17.29 -3.22 11.36
N PRO A 53 18.44 -2.54 11.47
CA PRO A 53 18.96 -2.12 12.76
C PRO A 53 17.95 -1.19 13.42
N VAL A 54 17.41 -1.61 14.57
CA VAL A 54 16.49 -0.81 15.36
C VAL A 54 17.30 0.30 16.03
N TYR A 55 17.02 1.55 15.66
CA TYR A 55 17.59 2.70 16.36
C TYR A 55 16.98 2.77 17.76
N ALA A 56 17.74 2.36 18.78
CA ALA A 56 17.37 2.56 20.16
C ALA A 56 17.78 3.97 20.57
N GLU A 57 16.81 4.84 20.85
CA GLU A 57 17.09 6.12 21.49
C GLU A 57 17.70 5.83 22.88
N PRO A 58 18.87 6.41 23.21
CA PRO A 58 19.48 6.21 24.52
C PRO A 58 18.59 6.89 25.57
N VAL A 59 18.14 6.10 26.54
CA VAL A 59 17.37 6.53 27.72
C VAL A 59 18.21 7.36 28.69
#